data_AF-A0A3C1B0F8-F1
#
_entry.id   AF-A0A3C1B0F8-F1
#
_cell.length_a   1.000
_cell.length_b   1.000
_cell.length_c   1.000
_cell.angle_alpha   90.00
_cell.angle_beta   90.00
_cell.angle_gamma   90.00
#
_symmetry.space_group_name_H-M   'P 1'
#
loop_
_entity.id
_entity.type
_entity.pdbx_description
1 polymer ?
#
loop_
_entity_poly.entity_id
_entity_poly.type
_entity_poly.pdbx_seq_one_letter_code
_entity_poly.pdbx_strand_id
1 'polypeptide(L)'
;TGHGIGHDLHEVPDLPNYGKPGHGLRLEAGLVLAMEPMINLGTRRVLMLDDGWTIVTADGKPSSHYENTFAITAEGPVILTATRDLK
;
A
#
# COMPACT_ATOMS: atom_id res chain seq x y z
N THR A 1 -2.34 4.13 -2.68
CA THR A 1 -2.97 2.80 -2.77
C THR A 1 -1.85 1.90 -3.15
N GLY A 2 -1.78 0.69 -2.62
CA GLY A 2 -0.73 -0.22 -3.05
C GLY A 2 -0.80 -0.50 -4.54
N HIS A 3 0.30 -1.03 -5.06
CA HIS A 3 0.50 -1.27 -6.48
C HIS A 3 1.41 -2.48 -6.70
N GLY A 4 1.43 -3.00 -7.93
CA GLY A 4 2.51 -3.87 -8.37
C GLY A 4 3.82 -3.07 -8.48
N ILE A 5 4.95 -3.69 -8.16
CA ILE A 5 6.27 -3.05 -8.23
C ILE A 5 7.32 -4.06 -8.66
N GLY A 6 8.20 -3.66 -9.57
CA GLY A 6 9.27 -4.54 -10.03
C GLY A 6 10.10 -3.89 -11.12
N HIS A 7 9.68 -4.05 -12.37
CA HIS A 7 10.35 -3.45 -13.51
C HIS A 7 10.04 -1.95 -13.62
N ASP A 8 8.78 -1.59 -13.36
CA ASP A 8 8.34 -0.21 -13.23
C ASP A 8 8.06 0.14 -11.75
N LEU A 9 8.15 1.44 -11.43
CA LEU A 9 7.91 1.94 -10.08
C LEU A 9 6.47 1.69 -9.63
N HIS A 10 5.51 1.95 -10.52
CA HIS A 10 4.10 1.65 -10.33
C HIS A 10 3.62 0.82 -11.53
N GLU A 11 3.21 -0.41 -11.28
CA GLU A 11 2.63 -1.31 -12.28
C GLU A 11 1.34 -1.96 -11.72
N VAL A 12 0.57 -2.59 -12.60
CA VAL A 12 -0.60 -3.36 -12.18
C VAL A 12 -0.16 -4.53 -11.27
N PRO A 13 -1.00 -4.97 -10.32
CA PRO A 13 -2.36 -4.49 -10.03
C PRO A 13 -2.42 -3.37 -8.99
N ASP A 14 -3.47 -2.56 -9.05
CA ASP A 14 -3.86 -1.70 -7.93
C ASP A 14 -4.27 -2.55 -6.72
N LEU A 15 -3.78 -2.18 -5.55
CA LEU A 15 -4.05 -2.84 -4.27
C LEU A 15 -4.68 -1.85 -3.27
N PRO A 16 -6.02 -1.72 -3.25
CA PRO A 16 -6.72 -0.82 -2.33
C PRO A 16 -6.46 -1.14 -0.86
N ASN A 17 -6.18 -0.09 -0.07
CA ASN A 17 -6.00 -0.17 1.39
C ASN A 17 -7.32 -0.35 2.17
N TYR A 18 -8.41 -0.62 1.47
CA TYR A 18 -9.76 -0.77 2.00
C TYR A 18 -10.51 -1.82 1.18
N GLY A 19 -11.47 -2.49 1.81
CA GLY A 19 -12.24 -3.53 1.14
C GLY A 19 -13.04 -4.37 2.13
N LYS A 20 -13.62 -5.45 1.61
CA LYS A 20 -14.26 -6.47 2.44
C LYS A 20 -13.30 -7.64 2.63
N PRO A 21 -13.17 -8.20 3.84
CA PRO A 21 -12.39 -9.41 4.06
C PRO A 21 -12.77 -10.52 3.06
N GLY A 22 -11.76 -11.24 2.55
CA GLY A 22 -11.94 -12.32 1.58
C GLY A 22 -12.27 -11.88 0.14
N HIS A 23 -12.19 -10.59 -0.18
CA HIS A 23 -12.41 -10.05 -1.52
C HIS A 23 -11.15 -9.32 -2.02
N GLY A 24 -11.01 -9.20 -3.34
CA GLY A 24 -9.93 -8.46 -3.97
C GLY A 24 -9.11 -9.31 -4.92
N LEU A 25 -7.89 -8.85 -5.21
CA LEU A 25 -6.92 -9.55 -6.04
C LEU A 25 -6.63 -10.94 -5.48
N ARG A 26 -6.67 -11.97 -6.34
CA ARG A 26 -6.15 -13.29 -5.99
C ARG A 26 -4.62 -13.23 -5.97
N LEU A 27 -4.03 -13.52 -4.82
CA LEU A 27 -2.57 -13.58 -4.69
C LEU A 27 -2.04 -14.86 -5.33
N GLU A 28 -1.13 -14.72 -6.28
CA GLU A 28 -0.51 -15.81 -7.01
C GLU A 28 1.01 -15.63 -7.03
N ALA A 29 1.73 -16.75 -7.10
CA ALA A 29 3.18 -16.74 -7.11
C ALA A 29 3.71 -15.95 -8.31
N GLY A 30 4.74 -15.11 -8.08
CA GLY A 30 5.33 -14.22 -9.08
C GLY A 30 4.86 -12.77 -8.98
N LEU A 31 3.81 -12.47 -8.20
CA LEU A 31 3.43 -11.09 -7.90
C LEU A 31 4.44 -10.46 -6.93
N VAL A 32 4.79 -9.20 -7.19
CA VAL A 32 5.52 -8.35 -6.26
C VAL A 32 4.70 -7.08 -6.03
N LEU A 33 4.34 -6.84 -4.77
CA LEU A 33 3.32 -5.86 -4.39
C LEU A 33 3.86 -4.91 -3.32
N ALA A 34 3.69 -3.62 -3.56
CA ALA A 34 3.80 -2.58 -2.55
C ALA A 34 2.49 -2.51 -1.77
N MET A 35 2.55 -2.80 -0.46
CA MET A 35 1.41 -2.66 0.44
C MET A 35 1.66 -1.48 1.38
N GLU A 36 0.87 -0.43 1.20
CA GLU A 36 1.14 0.92 1.70
C GLU A 36 -0.09 1.58 2.36
N PRO A 37 -0.61 1.05 3.49
CA PRO A 37 -1.75 1.64 4.16
C PRO A 37 -1.47 3.04 4.71
N MET A 38 -2.32 3.99 4.31
CA MET A 38 -2.43 5.33 4.92
C MET A 38 -3.68 5.38 5.79
N ILE A 39 -3.50 5.62 7.09
CA ILE A 39 -4.57 5.61 8.09
C ILE A 39 -4.75 7.01 8.66
N ASN A 40 -5.94 7.57 8.44
CA ASN A 40 -6.32 8.88 8.99
C ASN A 40 -6.98 8.71 10.36
N LEU A 41 -6.64 9.57 11.32
CA LEU A 41 -7.27 9.58 12.66
C LEU A 41 -8.76 9.95 12.60
N GLY A 42 -9.14 10.80 11.65
CA GLY A 42 -10.49 11.30 11.49
C GLY A 42 -11.21 10.68 10.30
N THR A 43 -11.60 11.52 9.33
CA THR A 43 -12.33 11.05 8.15
C THR A 43 -11.39 10.42 7.10
N ARG A 44 -11.94 9.55 6.25
CA ARG A 44 -11.22 9.00 5.08
C ARG A 44 -10.98 10.02 3.94
N ARG A 45 -11.55 11.23 4.05
CA ARG A 45 -11.51 12.22 2.97
C ARG A 45 -10.14 12.91 2.97
N VAL A 46 -9.62 13.16 1.78
CA VAL A 46 -8.35 13.84 1.55
C VAL A 46 -8.54 14.96 0.53
N LEU A 47 -7.61 15.90 0.53
CA LEU A 47 -7.50 17.00 -0.43
C LEU A 47 -6.07 17.04 -0.96
N MET A 48 -5.90 17.40 -2.23
CA MET A 48 -4.61 17.73 -2.82
C MET A 48 -4.41 19.24 -2.71
N LEU A 49 -3.22 19.67 -2.26
CA LEU A 49 -2.87 21.08 -2.21
C LEU A 49 -2.51 21.60 -3.61
N ASP A 50 -2.41 22.93 -3.74
CA ASP A 50 -2.17 23.62 -5.01
C ASP A 50 -0.79 23.31 -5.63
N ASP A 51 0.10 22.64 -4.89
CA ASP A 51 1.39 22.15 -5.39
C ASP A 51 1.26 20.92 -6.31
N GLY A 52 0.09 20.30 -6.38
CA GLY A 52 -0.20 19.13 -7.21
C GLY A 52 0.36 17.80 -6.66
N TRP A 53 0.91 17.79 -5.44
CA TRP A 53 1.56 16.61 -4.85
C TRP A 53 1.13 16.33 -3.43
N THR A 54 1.05 17.35 -2.57
CA THR A 54 0.81 17.17 -1.15
C THR A 54 -0.64 16.77 -0.91
N ILE A 55 -0.84 15.58 -0.34
CA ILE A 55 -2.14 15.09 0.09
C ILE A 55 -2.31 15.34 1.59
N VAL A 56 -3.38 16.02 1.97
CA VAL A 56 -3.74 16.29 3.38
C VAL A 56 -5.09 15.67 3.73
N THR A 57 -5.31 15.39 5.01
CA THR A 57 -6.63 14.98 5.51
C THR A 57 -7.60 16.15 5.43
N ALA A 58 -8.84 15.89 4.98
CA ALA A 58 -9.82 16.95 4.78
C ALA A 58 -10.32 17.59 6.11
N ASP A 59 -10.04 16.96 7.25
CA ASP A 59 -10.37 17.47 8.58
C ASP A 59 -9.13 17.96 9.37
N GLY A 60 -7.95 18.00 8.74
CA GLY A 60 -6.71 18.48 9.33
C GLY A 60 -6.14 17.59 10.45
N LYS A 61 -6.72 16.41 10.71
CA LYS A 61 -6.20 15.50 11.74
C LYS A 61 -5.00 14.70 11.21
N PRO A 62 -4.12 14.20 12.11
CA PRO A 62 -2.97 13.39 11.71
C PRO A 62 -3.34 12.17 10.87
N SER A 63 -2.43 11.82 9.96
CA SER A 63 -2.42 10.57 9.21
C SER A 63 -1.08 9.87 9.43
N SER A 64 -1.09 8.55 9.35
CA SER A 64 0.11 7.72 9.41
C SER A 64 0.17 6.83 8.17
N HIS A 65 1.37 6.64 7.65
CA HIS A 65 1.64 5.81 6.49
C HIS A 65 2.77 4.83 6.83
N TYR A 66 2.60 3.58 6.43
CA TYR A 66 3.65 2.57 6.44
C TYR A 66 3.58 1.74 5.17
N GLU A 67 4.73 1.27 4.70
CA GLU A 67 4.84 0.49 3.47
C GLU A 67 5.83 -0.67 3.63
N ASN A 68 5.49 -1.81 3.01
CA ASN A 68 6.45 -2.85 2.69
C ASN A 68 6.20 -3.44 1.30
N THR A 69 7.27 -3.92 0.68
CA THR A 69 7.20 -4.71 -0.55
C THR A 69 7.17 -6.20 -0.23
N PHE A 70 6.22 -6.91 -0.82
CA PHE A 70 6.02 -8.35 -0.66
C PHE A 70 6.21 -9.06 -2.00
N ALA A 71 7.04 -10.11 -2.01
CA ALA A 71 7.06 -11.07 -3.12
C ALA A 71 6.16 -12.26 -2.76
N ILE A 72 5.16 -12.57 -3.58
CA ILE A 72 4.32 -13.75 -3.41
C ILE A 72 5.04 -14.94 -4.07
N THR A 73 5.37 -15.97 -3.29
CA THR A 73 5.99 -17.21 -3.79
C THR A 73 5.06 -18.40 -3.59
N ALA A 74 5.44 -19.57 -4.11
CA ALA A 74 4.68 -20.80 -3.92
C ALA A 74 4.70 -21.29 -2.45
N GLU A 75 5.73 -20.91 -1.70
CA GLU A 75 5.95 -21.25 -0.29
C GLU A 75 5.30 -20.23 0.67
N GLY A 76 4.93 -19.05 0.16
CA GLY A 76 4.30 -17.98 0.92
C GLY A 76 4.81 -16.59 0.54
N PRO A 77 4.28 -15.53 1.15
CA PRO A 77 4.80 -14.18 0.94
C PRO A 77 6.14 -13.96 1.65
N VAL A 78 7.08 -13.30 0.96
CA VAL A 78 8.36 -12.85 1.52
C VAL A 78 8.36 -11.33 1.60
N ILE A 79 8.70 -10.78 2.78
CA ILE A 79 8.81 -9.33 2.98
C ILE A 79 10.21 -8.88 2.56
N LEU A 80 10.30 -8.16 1.44
CA LEU A 80 11.59 -7.77 0.85
C LEU A 80 12.23 -6.59 1.59
N THR A 81 11.41 -5.70 2.14
CA THR A 81 11.83 -4.45 2.81
C THR A 81 11.75 -4.52 4.33
N ALA A 82 11.63 -5.73 4.91
CA ALA A 82 11.61 -5.90 6.35
C ALA A 82 12.87 -5.32 7.02
N THR A 83 12.67 -4.61 8.13
CA THR A 83 13.77 -4.21 9.02
C THR A 83 14.39 -5.45 9.66
N ARG A 84 15.64 -5.33 10.14
CA ARG A 84 16.38 -6.46 10.73
C ARG A 84 15.63 -7.18 11.85
N ASP A 85 14.77 -6.48 12.58
CA ASP A 85 14.04 -7.03 13.72
C ASP A 85 12.77 -7.81 13.31
N LEU A 86 12.40 -7.75 12.02
CA LEU A 86 11.25 -8.43 11.41
C LEU A 86 11.67 -9.55 10.43
N LYS A 87 12.98 -9.81 10.29
CA LYS A 87 13.53 -10.94 9.53
C LYS A 87 13.84 -12.10 10.46
#